data_AF-A0A822A8K8-F1
#
_entry.id   AF-A0A822A8K8-F1
#
_cell.length_a   1.000
_cell.length_b   1.000
_cell.length_c   1.000
_cell.angle_alpha   90.00
_cell.angle_beta   90.00
_cell.angle_gamma   90.00
#
_symmetry.space_group_name_H-M   'P 1'
#
loop_
_entity.id
_entity.type
_entity.pdbx_description
1 polymer ?
#
loop_
_entity_poly.entity_id
_entity_poly.type
_entity_poly.pdbx_seq_one_letter_code
_entity_poly.pdbx_strand_id
1 'polypeptide(L)'
;QLCDLGFLSFMSTESNDNTSDTTPLFQSDMIDNGLTNFTLFLNYILKHIDRLTIRAVSILQRSHELCLDLFNDSAFDMARDILITPKRLSYAREKEKNLYESLVALTNSKQNEIQKIILQAVDEMHEVLTDEACSLEIPGIELTDQLTVKHARDLKKCTSVIQEQILVRLNETIANKLLDSINVLHDNYVGTLTRCLFSLESNKDDDESELSASKALQEILHSAYEVNLSLPTNSNLFQILIDRMKELFRTFSWNNFPRIDPEFKRSVALNILNSLSEAKLAKSVCTQLNDRIRMSHDNFETLLKQLEHRHSDRLKTTEDKQQRVRKECTPKIARLLLESTSLKDLIQYGLPKQGREIGRGQYGVVYECKNWANHQSCVIKSVVPPDDRHWNDLALEFHYLRRIPEHPRIVKLLGSVIDYNDSDQTPVLLVMERLRRDLYVALKNRLEFSVRMRVALDVVEGLRYLHGLGLVHRDIKLKNVLKIKY
;
A
#
# COMPACT_ATOMS: atom_id res chain seq x y z
N GLN A 1 -32.72 43.01 -16.41
CA GLN A 1 -33.42 41.80 -16.90
C GLN A 1 -34.77 42.11 -17.56
N LEU A 2 -35.74 42.75 -16.90
CA LEU A 2 -37.01 43.13 -17.56
C LEU A 2 -36.89 44.34 -18.51
N CYS A 3 -35.97 45.27 -18.24
CA CYS A 3 -35.65 46.36 -19.18
C CYS A 3 -34.92 45.83 -20.44
N ASP A 4 -34.05 44.82 -20.29
CA ASP A 4 -33.27 44.23 -21.40
C ASP A 4 -34.12 43.38 -22.35
N LEU A 5 -35.35 43.03 -21.94
CA LEU A 5 -36.33 42.28 -22.73
C LEU A 5 -37.41 43.18 -23.35
N GLY A 6 -37.30 44.52 -23.21
CA GLY A 6 -38.23 45.49 -23.80
C GLY A 6 -39.55 45.68 -23.05
N PHE A 7 -39.70 45.09 -21.85
CA PHE A 7 -40.93 45.17 -21.07
C PHE A 7 -41.01 46.41 -20.14
N LEU A 8 -39.91 47.13 -19.93
CA LEU A 8 -39.85 48.39 -19.18
C LEU A 8 -38.82 49.34 -19.82
N SER A 9 -39.20 50.59 -20.09
CA SER A 9 -38.29 51.65 -20.55
C SER A 9 -37.97 52.63 -19.42
N PHE A 10 -36.69 52.95 -19.24
CA PHE A 10 -36.24 53.94 -18.25
C PHE A 10 -36.40 55.35 -18.85
N MET A 11 -37.37 56.14 -18.37
CA MET A 11 -37.45 57.57 -18.68
C MET A 11 -36.63 58.32 -17.63
N SER A 12 -35.52 58.94 -18.06
CA SER A 12 -34.76 59.89 -17.27
C SER A 12 -35.58 61.15 -17.03
N THR A 13 -35.86 61.45 -15.77
CA THR A 13 -36.49 62.70 -15.35
C THR A 13 -35.51 63.85 -15.49
N GLU A 14 -35.75 64.76 -16.42
CA GLU A 14 -35.28 66.15 -16.29
C GLU A 14 -36.45 67.05 -15.87
N SER A 15 -36.16 67.79 -14.81
CA SER A 15 -36.88 68.84 -14.11
C SER A 15 -37.78 69.77 -14.95
N ASN A 16 -38.99 70.06 -14.46
CA ASN A 16 -39.31 71.36 -13.85
C ASN A 16 -40.77 71.47 -13.38
N ASP A 17 -40.89 72.02 -12.17
CA ASP A 17 -41.96 72.86 -11.62
C ASP A 17 -43.44 72.46 -11.68
N ASN A 18 -43.95 72.29 -10.45
CA ASN A 18 -45.12 72.93 -9.86
C ASN A 18 -46.53 72.56 -10.34
N THR A 19 -47.31 72.23 -9.31
CA THR A 19 -48.78 72.27 -9.15
C THR A 19 -49.60 70.99 -9.44
N SER A 20 -50.24 70.56 -8.35
CA SER A 20 -51.51 69.83 -8.23
C SER A 20 -51.65 68.46 -8.89
N ASP A 21 -51.82 67.47 -8.01
CA ASP A 21 -52.66 66.27 -8.17
C ASP A 21 -53.08 65.95 -9.61
N THR A 22 -52.27 65.15 -10.29
CA THR A 22 -52.76 64.16 -11.25
C THR A 22 -51.80 62.99 -11.28
N THR A 23 -52.28 61.86 -10.77
CA THR A 23 -51.71 60.53 -11.00
C THR A 23 -51.49 60.33 -12.51
N PRO A 24 -50.25 60.11 -13.00
CA PRO A 24 -50.07 59.64 -14.36
C PRO A 24 -50.40 58.15 -14.36
N LEU A 25 -51.54 57.83 -14.97
CA LEU A 25 -51.91 56.49 -15.39
C LEU A 25 -50.77 55.88 -16.21
N PHE A 26 -50.00 54.99 -15.59
CA PHE A 26 -49.22 53.99 -16.31
C PHE A 26 -50.06 52.71 -16.35
N GLN A 27 -50.91 52.63 -17.38
CA GLN A 27 -51.49 51.37 -17.83
C GLN A 27 -50.33 50.45 -18.20
N SER A 28 -50.00 49.55 -17.26
CA SER A 28 -49.23 48.37 -17.55
C SER A 28 -50.01 47.55 -18.57
N ASP A 29 -49.38 47.09 -19.64
CA ASP A 29 -49.98 46.16 -20.62
C ASP A 29 -50.52 44.85 -19.97
N MET A 30 -50.27 44.61 -18.67
CA MET A 30 -50.93 43.57 -17.88
C MET A 30 -52.33 43.95 -17.36
N ILE A 31 -52.64 45.24 -17.28
CA ILE A 31 -53.93 45.79 -16.81
C ILE A 31 -54.89 45.96 -18.01
N ASP A 32 -54.38 46.30 -19.19
CA ASP A 32 -55.22 46.61 -20.36
C ASP A 32 -55.73 45.38 -21.11
N ASN A 33 -54.96 44.30 -21.10
CA ASN A 33 -55.30 43.03 -21.73
C ASN A 33 -55.57 41.92 -20.70
N GLY A 34 -56.15 42.28 -19.55
CA GLY A 34 -56.37 41.42 -18.38
C GLY A 34 -56.61 39.93 -18.68
N LEU A 35 -56.03 39.05 -17.84
CA LEU A 35 -56.11 37.58 -17.90
C LEU A 35 -55.66 36.88 -19.20
N THR A 36 -55.63 37.53 -20.37
CA THR A 36 -55.22 36.87 -21.63
C THR A 36 -53.72 36.57 -21.68
N ASN A 37 -52.89 37.39 -21.04
CA ASN A 37 -51.44 37.16 -20.89
C ASN A 37 -51.06 36.39 -19.61
N PHE A 38 -52.01 36.10 -18.71
CA PHE A 38 -51.74 35.37 -17.47
C PHE A 38 -51.26 33.93 -17.75
N THR A 39 -51.76 33.30 -18.80
CA THR A 39 -51.30 31.98 -19.24
C THR A 39 -49.84 31.99 -19.67
N LEU A 40 -49.36 33.06 -20.33
CA LEU A 40 -47.96 33.21 -20.73
C LEU A 40 -47.05 33.43 -19.51
N PHE A 41 -47.50 34.24 -18.56
CA PHE A 41 -46.81 34.47 -17.29
C PHE A 41 -46.73 33.20 -16.44
N LEU A 42 -47.84 32.45 -16.32
CA LEU A 42 -47.88 31.17 -15.63
C LEU A 42 -46.94 30.14 -16.29
N ASN A 43 -46.94 30.05 -17.61
CA ASN A 43 -46.01 29.21 -18.36
C ASN A 43 -44.54 29.62 -18.15
N TYR A 44 -44.25 30.92 -18.03
CA TYR A 44 -42.92 31.41 -17.72
C TYR A 44 -42.48 31.01 -16.31
N ILE A 45 -43.35 31.19 -15.30
CA ILE A 45 -43.08 30.79 -13.92
C ILE A 45 -42.84 29.28 -13.85
N LEU A 46 -43.71 28.47 -14.45
CA LEU A 46 -43.58 27.00 -14.46
C LEU A 46 -42.25 26.58 -15.09
N LYS A 47 -41.90 27.13 -16.27
CA LYS A 47 -40.59 26.86 -16.90
C LYS A 47 -39.42 27.29 -16.03
N HIS A 48 -39.55 28.39 -15.30
CA HIS A 48 -38.50 28.87 -14.40
C HIS A 48 -38.33 27.94 -13.19
N ILE A 49 -39.44 27.50 -12.58
CA ILE A 49 -39.45 26.51 -11.50
C ILE A 49 -38.86 25.18 -11.97
N ASP A 50 -39.24 24.70 -13.15
CA ASP A 50 -38.69 23.46 -13.73
C ASP A 50 -37.17 23.59 -13.90
N ARG A 51 -36.70 24.74 -14.41
CA ARG A 51 -35.26 24.99 -14.60
C ARG A 51 -34.50 25.00 -13.27
N LEU A 52 -35.06 25.62 -12.23
CA LEU A 52 -34.47 25.61 -10.89
C LEU A 52 -34.46 24.20 -10.30
N THR A 53 -35.54 23.44 -10.47
CA THR A 53 -35.65 22.05 -10.00
C THR A 53 -34.65 21.15 -10.70
N ILE A 54 -34.52 21.23 -12.04
CA ILE A 54 -33.51 20.49 -12.81
C ILE A 54 -32.10 20.81 -12.31
N ARG A 55 -31.81 22.08 -11.99
CA ARG A 55 -30.50 22.48 -11.46
C ARG A 55 -30.25 21.87 -10.09
N ALA A 56 -31.23 21.93 -9.18
CA ALA A 56 -31.12 21.35 -7.84
C ALA A 56 -30.92 19.82 -7.90
N VAL A 57 -31.74 19.11 -8.70
CA VAL A 57 -31.62 17.65 -8.85
C VAL A 57 -30.33 17.27 -9.56
N SER A 58 -29.84 18.07 -10.51
CA SER A 58 -28.52 17.82 -11.15
C SER A 58 -27.36 17.92 -10.16
N ILE A 59 -27.42 18.86 -9.21
CA ILE A 59 -26.43 18.95 -8.13
C ILE A 59 -26.54 17.72 -7.23
N LEU A 60 -27.75 17.35 -6.81
CA LEU A 60 -27.99 16.16 -5.99
C LEU A 60 -27.47 14.88 -6.66
N GLN A 61 -27.79 14.68 -7.93
CA GLN A 61 -27.33 13.57 -8.74
C GLN A 61 -25.80 13.50 -8.77
N ARG A 62 -25.13 14.63 -9.02
CA ARG A 62 -23.67 14.69 -9.05
C ARG A 62 -23.04 14.41 -7.69
N SER A 63 -23.66 14.86 -6.61
CA SER A 63 -23.23 14.53 -5.24
C SER A 63 -23.35 13.03 -4.94
N HIS A 64 -24.46 12.40 -5.32
CA HIS A 64 -24.63 10.94 -5.16
C HIS A 64 -23.61 10.16 -5.99
N GLU A 65 -23.32 10.62 -7.22
CA GLU A 65 -22.33 10.01 -8.10
C GLU A 65 -20.92 10.10 -7.49
N LEU A 66 -20.50 11.28 -7.04
CA LEU A 66 -19.22 11.49 -6.38
C LEU A 66 -19.09 10.65 -5.09
N CYS A 67 -20.14 10.62 -4.26
CA CYS A 67 -20.12 9.78 -3.06
C CYS A 67 -19.92 8.31 -3.42
N LEU A 68 -20.65 7.80 -4.42
CA LEU A 68 -20.56 6.41 -4.84
C LEU A 68 -19.15 6.06 -5.36
N ASP A 69 -18.51 6.98 -6.08
CA ASP A 69 -17.11 6.85 -6.49
C ASP A 69 -16.17 6.72 -5.31
N LEU A 70 -16.26 7.64 -4.35
CA LEU A 70 -15.42 7.60 -3.16
C LEU A 70 -15.57 6.28 -2.38
N PHE A 71 -16.78 5.73 -2.28
CA PHE A 71 -17.00 4.44 -1.63
C PHE A 71 -16.43 3.27 -2.45
N ASN A 72 -16.57 3.30 -3.77
CA ASN A 72 -16.00 2.27 -4.65
C ASN A 72 -14.46 2.28 -4.61
N ASP A 73 -13.85 3.45 -4.72
CA ASP A 73 -12.40 3.64 -4.67
C ASP A 73 -11.86 3.22 -3.31
N SER A 74 -12.51 3.64 -2.22
CA SER A 74 -12.14 3.22 -0.88
C SER A 74 -12.21 1.70 -0.70
N ALA A 75 -13.25 1.04 -1.24
CA ALA A 75 -13.35 -0.42 -1.18
C ALA A 75 -12.27 -1.13 -2.03
N PHE A 76 -11.85 -0.52 -3.14
CA PHE A 76 -10.75 -1.02 -3.98
C PHE A 76 -9.40 -0.88 -3.27
N ASP A 77 -9.13 0.28 -2.66
CA ASP A 77 -7.92 0.51 -1.88
C ASP A 77 -7.80 -0.46 -0.70
N MET A 78 -8.90 -0.69 0.02
CA MET A 78 -8.94 -1.72 1.06
C MET A 78 -8.66 -3.12 0.51
N ALA A 79 -9.21 -3.48 -0.67
CA ALA A 79 -8.95 -4.77 -1.32
C ALA A 79 -7.45 -4.95 -1.63
N ARG A 80 -6.86 -3.87 -2.15
CA ARG A 80 -5.46 -3.80 -2.55
C ARG A 80 -4.55 -3.95 -1.33
N ASP A 81 -4.81 -3.24 -0.24
CA ASP A 81 -4.06 -3.36 1.01
C ASP A 81 -4.11 -4.79 1.59
N ILE A 82 -5.30 -5.39 1.64
CA ILE A 82 -5.50 -6.79 2.10
C ILE A 82 -4.64 -7.77 1.30
N LEU A 83 -4.51 -7.58 -0.01
CA LEU A 83 -3.74 -8.47 -0.88
C LEU A 83 -2.24 -8.18 -0.87
N ILE A 84 -1.84 -6.91 -0.82
CA ILE A 84 -0.44 -6.49 -1.01
C ILE A 84 0.36 -6.60 0.28
N THR A 85 -0.22 -6.23 1.43
CA THR A 85 0.52 -6.18 2.71
C THR A 85 1.16 -7.53 3.08
N PRO A 86 0.45 -8.68 3.03
CA PRO A 86 1.06 -9.98 3.31
C PRO A 86 2.19 -10.35 2.33
N LYS A 87 2.02 -10.02 1.05
CA LYS A 87 3.04 -10.28 0.01
C LYS A 87 4.33 -9.50 0.28
N ARG A 88 4.20 -8.23 0.71
CA ARG A 88 5.36 -7.39 1.08
C ARG A 88 6.12 -7.96 2.28
N LEU A 89 5.40 -8.41 3.31
CA LEU A 89 6.02 -9.01 4.51
C LEU A 89 6.74 -10.32 4.16
N SER A 90 6.12 -11.18 3.34
CA SER A 90 6.76 -12.40 2.84
C SER A 90 8.02 -12.11 2.02
N TYR A 91 7.98 -11.08 1.17
CA TYR A 91 9.13 -10.69 0.37
C TYR A 91 10.27 -10.14 1.25
N ALA A 92 9.96 -9.30 2.24
CA ALA A 92 10.95 -8.78 3.19
C ALA A 92 11.66 -9.91 3.93
N ARG A 93 10.90 -10.92 4.40
CA ARG A 93 11.45 -12.15 5.00
C ARG A 93 12.42 -12.87 4.07
N GLU A 94 12.03 -13.07 2.81
CA GLU A 94 12.86 -13.77 1.83
C GLU A 94 14.17 -13.04 1.56
N LYS A 95 14.13 -11.71 1.40
CA LYS A 95 15.34 -10.91 1.18
C LYS A 95 16.28 -10.88 2.36
N GLU A 96 15.75 -10.77 3.57
CA GLU A 96 16.57 -10.82 4.77
C GLU A 96 17.21 -12.20 4.96
N LYS A 97 16.47 -13.29 4.69
CA LYS A 97 17.03 -14.65 4.71
C LYS A 97 18.18 -14.83 3.73
N ASN A 98 18.03 -14.37 2.48
CA ASN A 98 19.08 -14.45 1.47
C ASN A 98 20.34 -13.67 1.89
N LEU A 99 20.16 -12.53 2.55
CA LEU A 99 21.26 -11.76 3.11
C LEU A 99 21.95 -12.53 4.24
N TYR A 100 21.20 -13.06 5.20
CA TYR A 100 21.73 -13.86 6.31
C TYR A 100 22.61 -14.99 5.78
N GLU A 101 22.13 -15.76 4.80
CA GLU A 101 22.88 -16.85 4.16
C GLU A 101 24.17 -16.36 3.50
N SER A 102 24.11 -15.22 2.80
CA SER A 102 25.27 -14.59 2.15
C SER A 102 26.32 -14.12 3.16
N LEU A 103 25.89 -13.55 4.29
CA LEU A 103 26.78 -13.04 5.34
C LEU A 103 27.49 -14.17 6.09
N VAL A 104 26.77 -15.26 6.39
CA VAL A 104 27.36 -16.47 6.97
C VAL A 104 28.40 -17.07 6.02
N ALA A 105 28.08 -17.15 4.72
CA ALA A 105 29.03 -17.65 3.71
C ALA A 105 30.29 -16.77 3.61
N LEU A 106 30.14 -15.45 3.62
CA LEU A 106 31.26 -14.50 3.56
C LEU A 106 32.16 -14.60 4.80
N THR A 107 31.57 -14.69 5.99
CA THR A 107 32.31 -14.85 7.26
C THR A 107 33.14 -16.12 7.25
N ASN A 108 32.56 -17.23 6.79
CA ASN A 108 33.27 -18.51 6.68
C ASN A 108 34.39 -18.46 5.64
N SER A 109 34.17 -17.80 4.50
CA SER A 109 35.20 -17.65 3.45
C SER A 109 36.38 -16.78 3.89
N LYS A 110 36.15 -15.80 4.77
CA LYS A 110 37.17 -14.85 5.25
C LYS A 110 37.98 -15.35 6.45
N GLN A 111 37.69 -16.55 6.98
CA GLN A 111 38.41 -17.12 8.11
C GLN A 111 39.94 -17.18 7.90
N ASN A 112 40.38 -17.54 6.68
CA ASN A 112 41.80 -17.60 6.34
C ASN A 112 42.46 -16.21 6.27
N GLU A 113 41.69 -15.18 5.94
CA GLU A 113 42.15 -13.79 5.86
C GLU A 113 42.27 -13.18 7.26
N ILE A 114 41.28 -13.44 8.12
CA ILE A 114 41.32 -13.12 9.56
C ILE A 114 42.53 -13.78 10.21
N GLN A 115 42.83 -15.03 9.87
CA GLN A 115 44.04 -15.72 10.35
C GLN A 115 45.32 -15.00 9.93
N LYS A 116 45.41 -14.51 8.69
CA LYS A 116 46.57 -13.73 8.20
C LYS A 116 46.70 -12.39 8.92
N ILE A 117 45.59 -11.70 9.19
CA ILE A 117 45.60 -10.43 9.93
C ILE A 117 46.10 -10.64 11.35
N ILE A 118 45.67 -11.72 12.02
CA ILE A 118 46.13 -12.08 13.36
C ILE A 118 47.62 -12.40 13.34
N LEU A 119 48.09 -13.21 12.37
CA LEU A 119 49.52 -13.50 12.20
C LEU A 119 50.35 -12.23 12.06
N GLN A 120 49.94 -11.33 11.16
CA GLN A 120 50.65 -10.08 10.93
C GLN A 120 50.63 -9.16 12.16
N ALA A 121 49.52 -9.13 12.91
CA ALA A 121 49.42 -8.35 14.15
C ALA A 121 50.35 -8.90 15.24
N VAL A 122 50.43 -10.22 15.39
CA VAL A 122 51.31 -10.88 16.36
C VAL A 122 52.78 -10.64 15.99
N ASP A 123 53.15 -10.76 14.72
CA ASP A 123 54.53 -10.51 14.24
C ASP A 123 54.94 -9.05 14.43
N GLU A 124 54.10 -8.07 14.06
CA GLU A 124 54.42 -6.65 14.21
C GLU A 124 54.57 -6.23 15.69
N MET A 125 53.78 -6.84 16.58
CA MET A 125 53.84 -6.56 18.01
C MET A 125 54.93 -7.35 18.73
N HIS A 126 55.56 -8.33 18.08
CA HIS A 126 56.50 -9.24 18.70
C HIS A 126 57.66 -8.50 19.37
N GLU A 127 58.32 -7.58 18.66
CA GLU A 127 59.42 -6.79 19.25
C GLU A 127 58.93 -5.79 20.30
N VAL A 128 57.86 -5.05 20.01
CA VAL A 128 57.30 -4.00 20.88
C VAL A 128 56.87 -4.58 22.24
N LEU A 129 56.16 -5.70 22.24
CA LEU A 129 55.69 -6.35 23.48
C LEU A 129 56.84 -6.97 24.27
N THR A 130 57.88 -7.48 23.59
CA THR A 130 59.06 -8.01 24.29
C THR A 130 59.86 -6.92 24.98
N ASP A 131 59.95 -5.72 24.40
CA ASP A 131 60.66 -4.59 25.00
C ASP A 131 59.82 -3.91 26.10
N GLU A 132 58.50 -3.75 25.91
CA GLU A 132 57.58 -3.28 26.95
C GLU A 132 57.62 -4.21 28.18
N ALA A 133 57.62 -5.53 27.97
CA ALA A 133 57.77 -6.53 29.02
C ALA A 133 59.09 -6.39 29.80
N CYS A 134 60.19 -6.01 29.15
CA CYS A 134 61.48 -5.77 29.81
C CYS A 134 61.42 -4.53 30.73
N SER A 135 60.79 -3.45 30.25
CA SER A 135 60.65 -2.17 30.97
C SER A 135 59.59 -2.13 32.08
N LEU A 136 58.73 -3.16 32.18
CA LEU A 136 57.61 -3.21 33.11
C LEU A 136 58.07 -3.23 34.57
N GLU A 137 57.79 -2.16 35.31
CA GLU A 137 57.97 -2.10 36.77
C GLU A 137 56.80 -2.80 37.46
N ILE A 138 57.09 -3.83 38.27
CA ILE A 138 56.05 -4.62 38.95
C ILE A 138 55.98 -4.15 40.40
N PRO A 139 54.93 -3.41 40.81
CA PRO A 139 54.86 -2.84 42.15
C PRO A 139 54.63 -3.94 43.21
N GLY A 140 55.37 -3.89 44.32
CA GLY A 140 55.10 -4.71 45.51
C GLY A 140 55.86 -6.03 45.65
N ILE A 141 57.03 -6.16 45.02
CA ILE A 141 57.90 -7.36 45.13
C ILE A 141 59.20 -6.99 45.83
N GLU A 142 59.45 -7.60 46.99
CA GLU A 142 60.73 -7.47 47.69
C GLU A 142 61.80 -8.28 46.95
N LEU A 143 62.56 -7.60 46.10
CA LEU A 143 63.75 -8.15 45.46
C LEU A 143 64.90 -8.18 46.48
N THR A 144 65.65 -9.28 46.51
CA THR A 144 66.96 -9.33 47.21
C THR A 144 68.04 -8.70 46.33
N ASP A 145 69.19 -8.33 46.90
CA ASP A 145 70.31 -7.63 46.22
C ASP A 145 70.86 -8.31 44.94
N GLN A 146 70.40 -9.54 44.63
CA GLN A 146 70.75 -10.31 43.44
C GLN A 146 69.57 -10.54 42.48
N LEU A 147 68.50 -9.74 42.55
CA LEU A 147 67.29 -9.85 41.73
C LEU A 147 66.55 -11.20 41.87
N THR A 148 66.75 -11.89 43.00
CA THR A 148 66.11 -13.18 43.31
C THR A 148 64.84 -13.01 44.15
N VAL A 149 63.83 -13.85 43.88
CA VAL A 149 62.48 -13.75 44.47
C VAL A 149 62.40 -14.61 45.73
N LYS A 150 61.92 -14.05 46.86
CA LYS A 150 61.85 -14.79 48.15
C LYS A 150 60.84 -15.93 48.16
N HIS A 151 59.74 -15.85 47.40
CA HIS A 151 58.70 -16.87 47.37
C HIS A 151 58.18 -17.18 45.96
N ALA A 152 57.87 -18.46 45.69
CA ALA A 152 57.28 -18.92 44.43
C ALA A 152 55.92 -18.26 44.08
N ARG A 153 55.21 -17.73 45.09
CA ARG A 153 53.98 -16.94 44.91
C ARG A 153 54.22 -15.58 44.25
N ASP A 154 55.38 -14.98 44.48
CA ASP A 154 55.73 -13.66 43.94
C ASP A 154 56.22 -13.79 42.50
N LEU A 155 56.88 -14.92 42.16
CA LEU A 155 57.13 -15.37 40.79
C LEU A 155 55.83 -15.54 39.99
N LYS A 156 54.84 -16.25 40.55
CA LYS A 156 53.52 -16.40 39.92
C LYS A 156 52.80 -15.07 39.70
N LYS A 157 52.86 -14.15 40.66
CA LYS A 157 52.31 -12.80 40.51
C LYS A 157 53.02 -12.01 39.40
N CYS A 158 54.35 -12.04 39.34
CA CYS A 158 55.12 -11.43 38.24
C CYS A 158 54.65 -11.91 36.87
N THR A 159 54.61 -13.23 36.67
CA THR A 159 54.17 -13.81 35.40
C THR A 159 52.72 -13.46 35.08
N SER A 160 51.83 -13.40 36.08
CA SER A 160 50.43 -13.03 35.86
C SER A 160 50.27 -11.58 35.42
N VAL A 161 51.05 -10.65 35.98
CA VAL A 161 51.02 -9.22 35.61
C VAL A 161 51.57 -9.01 34.21
N ILE A 162 52.70 -9.66 33.87
CA ILE A 162 53.27 -9.60 32.51
C ILE A 162 52.29 -10.22 31.50
N GLN A 163 51.69 -11.37 31.82
CA GLN A 163 50.66 -12.00 30.99
C GLN A 163 49.47 -11.06 30.76
N GLU A 164 48.90 -10.50 31.82
CA GLU A 164 47.71 -9.66 31.70
C GLU A 164 47.97 -8.41 30.84
N GLN A 165 49.13 -7.77 30.99
CA GLN A 165 49.48 -6.58 30.21
C GLN A 165 49.70 -6.90 28.72
N ILE A 166 50.44 -7.98 28.42
CA ILE A 166 50.67 -8.43 27.04
C ILE A 166 49.34 -8.81 26.37
N LEU A 167 48.46 -9.51 27.10
CA LEU A 167 47.16 -9.94 26.60
C LEU A 167 46.23 -8.77 26.29
N VAL A 168 46.15 -7.78 27.17
CA VAL A 168 45.33 -6.58 26.93
C VAL A 168 45.84 -5.86 25.68
N ARG A 169 47.15 -5.64 25.58
CA ARG A 169 47.75 -4.88 24.48
C ARG A 169 47.66 -5.59 23.12
N LEU A 170 47.91 -6.90 23.10
CA LEU A 170 47.77 -7.71 21.89
C LEU A 170 46.32 -7.74 21.41
N ASN A 171 45.37 -7.90 22.35
CA ASN A 171 43.94 -7.90 22.02
C ASN A 171 43.45 -6.55 21.50
N GLU A 172 43.91 -5.42 22.05
CA GLU A 172 43.57 -4.10 21.53
C GLU A 172 43.98 -3.95 20.06
N THR A 173 45.20 -4.39 19.72
CA THR A 173 45.75 -4.23 18.38
C THR A 173 45.10 -5.19 17.38
N ILE A 174 44.87 -6.45 17.78
CA ILE A 174 44.13 -7.43 16.96
C ILE A 174 42.69 -6.93 16.74
N ALA A 175 42.03 -6.42 17.79
CA ALA A 175 40.67 -5.89 17.67
C ALA A 175 40.62 -4.70 16.72
N ASN A 176 41.56 -3.75 16.81
CA ASN A 176 41.62 -2.59 15.92
C ASN A 176 41.83 -3.00 14.45
N LYS A 177 42.77 -3.90 14.17
CA LYS A 177 43.01 -4.40 12.80
C LYS A 177 41.84 -5.22 12.24
N LEU A 178 41.12 -5.94 13.09
CA LEU A 178 39.89 -6.63 12.70
C LEU A 178 38.73 -5.66 12.47
N LEU A 179 38.65 -4.58 13.25
CA LEU A 179 37.66 -3.52 13.11
C LEU A 179 37.69 -2.90 11.72
N ASP A 180 38.88 -2.63 11.19
CA ASP A 180 39.04 -2.07 9.83
C ASP A 180 38.52 -3.04 8.75
N SER A 181 38.78 -4.35 8.90
CA SER A 181 38.26 -5.37 7.99
C SER A 181 36.75 -5.61 8.12
N ILE A 182 36.22 -5.50 9.34
CA ILE A 182 34.80 -5.68 9.64
C ILE A 182 33.99 -4.44 9.24
N ASN A 183 34.54 -3.23 9.33
CA ASN A 183 33.88 -1.99 8.90
C ASN A 183 33.65 -1.97 7.38
N VAL A 184 34.61 -2.47 6.59
CA VAL A 184 34.42 -2.67 5.14
C VAL A 184 33.29 -3.67 4.86
N LEU A 185 33.14 -4.68 5.71
CA LEU A 185 32.06 -5.66 5.66
C LEU A 185 30.72 -5.03 6.10
N HIS A 186 30.75 -4.18 7.12
CA HIS A 186 29.62 -3.41 7.63
C HIS A 186 29.05 -2.48 6.55
N ASP A 187 29.89 -1.66 5.94
CA ASP A 187 29.48 -0.69 4.93
C ASP A 187 28.98 -1.35 3.65
N ASN A 188 29.57 -2.48 3.26
CA ASN A 188 29.06 -3.28 2.14
C ASN A 188 27.71 -3.92 2.45
N TYR A 189 27.48 -4.42 3.67
CA TYR A 189 26.20 -5.06 4.01
C TYR A 189 25.07 -4.04 4.22
N VAL A 190 25.29 -2.97 5.00
CA VAL A 190 24.30 -1.89 5.18
C VAL A 190 23.99 -1.26 3.83
N GLY A 191 25.02 -0.95 3.03
CA GLY A 191 24.85 -0.35 1.71
C GLY A 191 24.13 -1.25 0.70
N THR A 192 24.31 -2.57 0.75
CA THR A 192 23.57 -3.51 -0.10
C THR A 192 22.12 -3.63 0.35
N LEU A 193 21.90 -3.61 1.66
CA LEU A 193 20.59 -3.83 2.25
C LEU A 193 19.70 -2.60 2.09
N THR A 194 20.23 -1.40 2.34
CA THR A 194 19.54 -0.14 2.03
C THR A 194 19.19 -0.07 0.54
N ARG A 195 20.09 -0.48 -0.38
CA ARG A 195 19.81 -0.51 -1.82
C ARG A 195 18.76 -1.55 -2.21
N CYS A 196 18.78 -2.74 -1.62
CA CYS A 196 17.75 -3.77 -1.84
C CYS A 196 16.38 -3.31 -1.36
N LEU A 197 16.33 -2.59 -0.24
CA LEU A 197 15.10 -2.04 0.33
C LEU A 197 14.59 -0.82 -0.46
N PHE A 198 15.49 -0.02 -1.02
CA PHE A 198 15.15 1.07 -1.93
C PHE A 198 14.65 0.57 -3.30
N SER A 199 15.31 -0.46 -3.86
CA SER A 199 14.89 -1.13 -5.11
C SER A 199 13.55 -1.86 -4.98
N LEU A 200 13.13 -2.16 -3.76
CA LEU A 200 11.84 -2.75 -3.45
C LEU A 200 10.67 -1.77 -3.63
N GLU A 201 10.94 -0.48 -3.48
CA GLU A 201 9.97 0.60 -3.65
C GLU A 201 9.99 1.14 -5.08
N SER A 202 11.15 1.14 -5.75
CA SER A 202 11.25 1.65 -7.13
C SER A 202 10.60 0.75 -8.21
N ASN A 203 10.08 -0.43 -7.84
CA ASN A 203 9.41 -1.36 -8.76
C ASN A 203 7.87 -1.32 -8.64
N LYS A 204 7.31 -0.29 -7.99
CA LYS A 204 5.87 -0.02 -8.01
C LYS A 204 5.66 1.44 -8.36
N ASP A 205 5.01 1.66 -9.50
CA ASP A 205 4.55 2.96 -9.96
C ASP A 205 3.76 3.66 -8.84
N ASP A 206 4.15 4.92 -8.61
CA ASP A 206 3.40 6.03 -8.04
C ASP A 206 2.28 5.69 -7.04
N ASP A 207 2.60 5.70 -5.75
CA ASP A 207 1.65 6.13 -4.72
C ASP A 207 2.42 6.63 -3.48
N GLU A 208 2.47 7.96 -3.32
CA GLU A 208 3.19 8.71 -2.26
C GLU A 208 2.73 8.40 -0.81
N SER A 209 1.76 7.52 -0.61
CA SER A 209 1.17 7.23 0.70
C SER A 209 1.77 6.00 1.44
N GLU A 210 2.64 5.22 0.79
CA GLU A 210 3.15 3.94 1.33
C GLU A 210 4.61 3.97 1.85
N LEU A 211 5.19 5.15 2.06
CA LEU A 211 6.53 5.33 2.70
C LEU A 211 6.63 4.78 4.14
N SER A 212 5.52 4.36 4.77
CA SER A 212 5.48 3.92 6.17
C SER A 212 6.07 2.52 6.39
N ALA A 213 5.86 1.58 5.47
CA ALA A 213 6.34 0.20 5.64
C ALA A 213 7.85 0.08 5.43
N SER A 214 8.41 0.82 4.47
CA SER A 214 9.85 0.93 4.24
C SER A 214 10.54 1.67 5.37
N LYS A 215 9.94 2.75 5.88
CA LYS A 215 10.44 3.44 7.07
C LYS A 215 10.43 2.54 8.30
N ALA A 216 9.37 1.77 8.52
CA ALA A 216 9.28 0.80 9.61
C ALA A 216 10.30 -0.35 9.45
N LEU A 217 10.50 -0.87 8.24
CA LEU A 217 11.53 -1.87 7.97
C LEU A 217 12.94 -1.30 8.08
N GLN A 218 13.17 -0.05 7.65
CA GLN A 218 14.42 0.68 7.85
C GLN A 218 14.69 0.92 9.33
N GLU A 219 13.69 1.26 10.14
CA GLU A 219 13.82 1.40 11.59
C GLU A 219 14.11 0.05 12.26
N ILE A 220 13.50 -1.04 11.78
CA ILE A 220 13.81 -2.40 12.23
C ILE A 220 15.23 -2.80 11.85
N LEU A 221 15.69 -2.46 10.65
CA LEU A 221 17.07 -2.69 10.18
C LEU A 221 18.07 -1.78 10.86
N HIS A 222 17.71 -0.55 11.17
CA HIS A 222 18.57 0.29 11.98
C HIS A 222 18.68 -0.32 13.38
N SER A 223 17.59 -0.78 13.96
CA SER A 223 17.56 -1.32 15.34
C SER A 223 18.16 -2.73 15.49
N ALA A 224 17.98 -3.62 14.52
CA ALA A 224 18.46 -5.01 14.59
C ALA A 224 19.90 -5.18 14.14
N TYR A 225 20.41 -4.18 13.42
CA TYR A 225 21.52 -4.30 12.50
C TYR A 225 22.44 -3.04 12.56
N GLU A 226 22.12 -2.04 13.41
CA GLU A 226 23.12 -1.35 14.23
C GLU A 226 23.86 -2.43 15.03
N VAL A 227 24.81 -3.08 14.37
CA VAL A 227 25.87 -3.77 15.08
C VAL A 227 26.59 -2.65 15.79
N ASN A 228 26.26 -2.40 17.06
CA ASN A 228 27.08 -1.59 17.95
C ASN A 228 28.45 -2.31 18.07
N LEU A 229 29.27 -2.13 17.03
CA LEU A 229 30.71 -2.33 17.02
C LEU A 229 31.41 -1.14 17.67
N SER A 230 30.65 -0.14 18.13
CA SER A 230 31.15 0.93 18.99
C SER A 230 31.70 0.30 20.27
N LEU A 231 33.03 0.17 20.29
CA LEU A 231 33.84 -0.26 21.41
C LEU A 231 34.20 0.97 22.25
N PRO A 232 33.57 1.20 23.41
CA PRO A 232 34.27 1.75 24.54
C PRO A 232 34.70 0.58 25.42
N THR A 233 35.94 0.10 25.23
CA THR A 233 36.79 -0.64 26.21
C THR A 233 36.21 -1.83 27.01
N ASN A 234 34.96 -2.24 26.80
CA ASN A 234 34.21 -3.24 27.58
C ASN A 234 33.23 -4.03 26.69
N SER A 235 33.65 -4.48 25.50
CA SER A 235 32.82 -5.37 24.68
C SER A 235 32.97 -6.84 25.08
N ASN A 236 31.89 -7.61 24.97
CA ASN A 236 31.94 -9.07 25.16
C ASN A 236 32.98 -9.76 24.26
N LEU A 237 33.30 -9.22 23.07
CA LEU A 237 34.34 -9.80 22.19
C LEU A 237 35.73 -9.66 22.82
N PHE A 238 36.02 -8.50 23.40
CA PHE A 238 37.30 -8.21 24.03
C PHE A 238 37.53 -9.09 25.26
N GLN A 239 36.50 -9.25 26.12
CA GLN A 239 36.58 -10.13 27.28
C GLN A 239 36.69 -11.60 26.90
N ILE A 240 35.95 -12.07 25.87
CA ILE A 240 36.05 -13.47 25.46
C ILE A 240 37.40 -13.78 24.80
N LEU A 241 37.96 -12.86 24.01
CA LEU A 241 39.31 -13.00 23.46
C LEU A 241 40.36 -13.11 24.57
N ILE A 242 40.27 -12.23 25.57
CA ILE A 242 41.12 -12.27 26.77
C ILE A 242 40.96 -13.60 27.51
N ASP A 243 39.73 -14.05 27.77
CA ASP A 243 39.45 -15.29 28.51
C ASP A 243 39.97 -16.53 27.79
N ARG A 244 39.86 -16.58 26.45
CA ARG A 244 40.37 -17.70 25.64
C ARG A 244 41.88 -17.71 25.53
N MET A 245 42.49 -16.54 25.40
CA MET A 245 43.94 -16.42 25.51
C MET A 245 44.37 -16.91 26.89
N LYS A 246 43.75 -16.44 27.98
CA LYS A 246 44.00 -16.90 29.36
C LYS A 246 43.87 -18.42 29.51
N GLU A 247 42.89 -19.08 28.87
CA GLU A 247 42.76 -20.54 28.85
C GLU A 247 43.92 -21.27 28.16
N LEU A 248 44.45 -20.74 27.06
CA LEU A 248 45.62 -21.31 26.37
C LEU A 248 46.86 -21.29 27.28
N PHE A 249 47.00 -20.26 28.12
CA PHE A 249 48.12 -20.13 29.06
C PHE A 249 47.97 -20.92 30.36
N ARG A 250 46.77 -21.41 30.72
CA ARG A 250 46.53 -22.20 31.94
C ARG A 250 47.22 -23.56 31.98
N THR A 251 47.60 -24.09 30.81
CA THR A 251 48.27 -25.40 30.70
C THR A 251 49.79 -25.34 30.88
N PHE A 252 50.36 -24.14 31.08
CA PHE A 252 51.80 -23.94 31.11
C PHE A 252 52.37 -24.00 32.54
N SER A 253 53.33 -24.91 32.77
CA SER A 253 54.00 -25.12 34.06
C SER A 253 55.39 -24.46 34.07
N TRP A 254 55.54 -23.45 34.91
CA TRP A 254 56.80 -22.72 35.10
C TRP A 254 57.66 -23.41 36.15
N ASN A 255 58.50 -24.34 35.74
CA ASN A 255 59.48 -24.96 36.62
C ASN A 255 60.88 -24.40 36.28
N ASN A 256 61.41 -23.59 37.20
CA ASN A 256 62.81 -23.13 37.34
C ASN A 256 63.19 -21.81 36.65
N PHE A 257 62.90 -20.67 37.31
CA PHE A 257 63.69 -19.44 37.16
C PHE A 257 63.80 -18.69 38.50
N PRO A 258 65.00 -18.57 39.12
CA PRO A 258 65.16 -17.88 40.40
C PRO A 258 65.42 -16.36 40.28
N ARG A 259 65.70 -15.80 39.10
CA ARG A 259 66.02 -14.38 38.88
C ARG A 259 64.99 -13.67 38.00
N ILE A 260 64.56 -12.47 38.40
CA ILE A 260 63.71 -11.57 37.59
C ILE A 260 64.63 -10.57 36.91
N ASP A 261 65.36 -11.02 35.88
CA ASP A 261 66.14 -10.16 35.00
C ASP A 261 65.33 -9.78 33.74
N PRO A 262 65.77 -8.76 32.98
CA PRO A 262 65.13 -8.40 31.71
C PRO A 262 65.04 -9.59 30.73
N GLU A 263 66.01 -10.52 30.76
CA GLU A 263 66.00 -11.74 29.96
C GLU A 263 64.88 -12.70 30.35
N PHE A 264 64.61 -12.88 31.64
CA PHE A 264 63.45 -13.63 32.14
C PHE A 264 62.15 -13.01 31.63
N LYS A 265 61.96 -11.69 31.77
CA LYS A 265 60.74 -11.02 31.28
C LYS A 265 60.58 -11.17 29.76
N ARG A 266 61.68 -11.09 29.00
CA ARG A 266 61.71 -11.33 27.55
C ARG A 266 61.33 -12.77 27.20
N SER A 267 61.87 -13.75 27.93
CA SER A 267 61.57 -15.18 27.72
C SER A 267 60.11 -15.50 28.04
N VAL A 268 59.51 -14.84 29.03
CA VAL A 268 58.09 -14.96 29.37
C VAL A 268 57.23 -14.41 28.23
N ALA A 269 57.54 -13.22 27.71
CA ALA A 269 56.84 -12.62 26.58
C ALA A 269 56.93 -13.47 25.30
N LEU A 270 58.12 -13.96 24.96
CA LEU A 270 58.34 -14.82 23.79
C LEU A 270 57.57 -16.14 23.86
N ASN A 271 57.57 -16.79 25.02
CA ASN A 271 56.80 -18.04 25.20
C ASN A 271 55.28 -17.79 25.14
N ILE A 272 54.81 -16.62 25.59
CA ILE A 272 53.40 -16.23 25.48
C ILE A 272 53.01 -16.06 24.00
N LEU A 273 53.83 -15.34 23.23
CA LEU A 273 53.57 -15.11 21.81
C LEU A 273 53.62 -16.40 20.99
N ASN A 274 54.60 -17.27 21.24
CA ASN A 274 54.78 -18.54 20.51
C ASN A 274 53.73 -19.61 20.84
N SER A 275 53.00 -19.47 21.95
CA SER A 275 51.94 -20.42 22.34
C SER A 275 50.55 -19.99 21.89
N LEU A 276 50.43 -18.81 21.27
CA LEU A 276 49.21 -18.40 20.60
C LEU A 276 49.00 -19.20 19.32
N SER A 277 47.79 -19.70 19.14
CA SER A 277 47.40 -20.36 17.90
C SER A 277 46.48 -19.44 17.12
N GLU A 278 47.00 -18.83 16.06
CA GLU A 278 46.29 -17.87 15.21
C GLU A 278 45.10 -18.56 14.52
N ALA A 279 45.24 -19.84 14.17
CA ALA A 279 44.16 -20.66 13.64
C ALA A 279 43.00 -20.82 14.64
N LYS A 280 43.29 -21.04 15.94
CA LYS A 280 42.26 -21.15 16.98
C LYS A 280 41.60 -19.80 17.27
N LEU A 281 42.38 -18.72 17.29
CA LEU A 281 41.88 -17.36 17.47
C LEU A 281 40.98 -16.92 16.30
N ALA A 282 41.43 -17.13 15.06
CA ALA A 282 40.64 -16.83 13.86
C ALA A 282 39.31 -17.60 13.84
N LYS A 283 39.35 -18.89 14.17
CA LYS A 283 38.14 -19.73 14.28
C LYS A 283 37.19 -19.21 15.37
N SER A 284 37.72 -18.78 16.51
CA SER A 284 36.92 -18.20 17.61
C SER A 284 36.25 -16.89 17.19
N VAL A 285 36.98 -15.98 16.53
CA VAL A 285 36.44 -14.71 16.00
C VAL A 285 35.34 -14.98 14.97
N CYS A 286 35.57 -15.88 14.02
CA CYS A 286 34.55 -16.24 13.01
C CYS A 286 33.30 -16.85 13.63
N THR A 287 33.46 -17.69 14.66
CA THR A 287 32.33 -18.28 15.39
C THR A 287 31.49 -17.19 16.06
N GLN A 288 32.14 -16.22 16.72
CA GLN A 288 31.43 -15.11 17.38
C GLN A 288 30.75 -14.16 16.39
N LEU A 289 31.36 -13.90 15.23
CA LEU A 289 30.74 -13.11 14.17
C LEU A 289 29.49 -13.82 13.61
N ASN A 290 29.60 -15.12 13.32
CA ASN A 290 28.46 -15.94 12.91
C ASN A 290 27.34 -15.96 13.96
N ASP A 291 27.68 -16.09 15.26
CA ASP A 291 26.71 -16.05 16.35
C ASP A 291 26.00 -14.69 16.41
N ARG A 292 26.71 -13.56 16.22
CA ARG A 292 26.10 -12.23 16.16
C ARG A 292 25.18 -12.06 14.95
N ILE A 293 25.61 -12.51 13.77
CA ILE A 293 24.79 -12.46 12.55
C ILE A 293 23.50 -13.27 12.77
N ARG A 294 23.61 -14.45 13.39
CA ARG A 294 22.46 -15.27 13.75
C ARG A 294 21.54 -14.60 14.78
N MET A 295 22.08 -14.00 15.83
CA MET A 295 21.28 -13.25 16.81
C MET A 295 20.52 -12.07 16.17
N SER A 296 21.16 -11.37 15.24
CA SER A 296 20.53 -10.29 14.48
C SER A 296 19.40 -10.79 13.58
N HIS A 297 19.61 -11.91 12.88
CA HIS A 297 18.58 -12.61 12.11
C HIS A 297 17.39 -13.04 12.98
N ASP A 298 17.65 -13.70 14.11
CA ASP A 298 16.61 -14.14 15.05
C ASP A 298 15.80 -12.94 15.61
N ASN A 299 16.48 -11.82 15.88
CA ASN A 299 15.82 -10.58 16.32
C ASN A 299 14.97 -9.96 15.22
N PHE A 300 15.47 -9.92 13.98
CA PHE A 300 14.70 -9.46 12.82
C PHE A 300 13.45 -10.33 12.62
N GLU A 301 13.59 -11.65 12.68
CA GLU A 301 12.45 -12.57 12.52
C GLU A 301 11.39 -12.36 13.62
N THR A 302 11.84 -12.08 14.85
CA THR A 302 10.95 -11.77 15.98
C THR A 302 10.21 -10.45 15.78
N LEU A 303 10.90 -9.38 15.37
CA LEU A 303 10.29 -8.09 15.07
C LEU A 303 9.32 -8.17 13.88
N LEU A 304 9.68 -8.92 12.84
CA LEU A 304 8.83 -9.15 11.68
C LEU A 304 7.56 -9.92 12.06
N LYS A 305 7.65 -10.93 12.93
CA LYS A 305 6.47 -11.65 13.47
C LYS A 305 5.54 -10.72 14.25
N GLN A 306 6.09 -9.81 15.07
CA GLN A 306 5.29 -8.81 15.78
C GLN A 306 4.59 -7.84 14.82
N LEU A 307 5.29 -7.42 13.76
CA LEU A 307 4.72 -6.57 12.71
C LEU A 307 3.60 -7.31 11.95
N GLU A 308 3.82 -8.56 11.57
CA GLU A 308 2.80 -9.42 10.95
C GLU A 308 1.55 -9.55 11.81
N HIS A 309 1.70 -9.77 13.12
CA HIS A 309 0.57 -9.86 14.03
C HIS A 309 -0.23 -8.54 14.07
N ARG A 310 0.45 -7.40 14.18
CA ARG A 310 -0.19 -6.08 14.16
C ARG A 310 -0.93 -5.81 12.84
N HIS A 311 -0.32 -6.16 11.71
CA HIS A 311 -0.95 -6.00 10.41
C HIS A 311 -2.11 -6.98 10.21
N SER A 312 -2.05 -8.20 10.75
CA SER A 312 -3.13 -9.19 10.68
C SER A 312 -4.43 -8.65 11.29
N ASP A 313 -4.37 -8.07 12.50
CA ASP A 313 -5.56 -7.52 13.17
C ASP A 313 -6.12 -6.29 12.43
N ARG A 314 -5.23 -5.43 11.96
CA ARG A 314 -5.59 -4.27 11.12
C ARG A 314 -6.27 -4.72 9.83
N LEU A 315 -5.70 -5.72 9.13
CA LEU A 315 -6.22 -6.23 7.87
C LEU A 315 -7.58 -6.89 8.03
N LYS A 316 -7.81 -7.62 9.12
CA LYS A 316 -9.13 -8.16 9.45
C LYS A 316 -10.17 -7.04 9.61
N THR A 317 -9.82 -5.99 10.34
CA THR A 317 -10.68 -4.81 10.48
C THR A 317 -10.94 -4.11 9.14
N THR A 318 -9.91 -4.02 8.29
CA THR A 318 -10.03 -3.48 6.93
C THR A 318 -10.96 -4.32 6.06
N GLU A 319 -10.89 -5.65 6.16
CA GLU A 319 -11.78 -6.57 5.47
C GLU A 319 -13.24 -6.38 5.89
N ASP A 320 -13.51 -6.28 7.20
CA ASP A 320 -14.85 -6.02 7.71
C ASP A 320 -15.41 -4.69 7.18
N LYS A 321 -14.59 -3.63 7.20
CA LYS A 321 -14.95 -2.31 6.63
C LYS A 321 -15.22 -2.40 5.14
N GLN A 322 -14.36 -3.10 4.39
CA GLN A 322 -14.52 -3.29 2.95
C GLN A 322 -15.84 -4.01 2.64
N GLN A 323 -16.15 -5.08 3.38
CA GLN A 323 -17.39 -5.82 3.20
C GLN A 323 -18.61 -4.95 3.49
N ARG A 324 -18.59 -4.16 4.57
CA ARG A 324 -19.66 -3.22 4.91
C ARG A 324 -19.86 -2.17 3.82
N VAL A 325 -18.78 -1.58 3.30
CA VAL A 325 -18.87 -0.63 2.18
C VAL A 325 -19.53 -1.29 0.97
N ARG A 326 -19.07 -2.47 0.55
CA ARG A 326 -19.56 -3.15 -0.66
C ARG A 326 -20.99 -3.68 -0.54
N LYS A 327 -21.36 -4.24 0.62
CA LYS A 327 -22.64 -4.93 0.82
C LYS A 327 -23.74 -4.02 1.37
N GLU A 328 -23.40 -2.93 2.06
CA GLU A 328 -24.38 -2.08 2.74
C GLU A 328 -24.38 -0.64 2.24
N CYS A 329 -23.21 0.03 2.19
CA CYS A 329 -23.16 1.47 1.86
C CYS A 329 -23.33 1.72 0.36
N THR A 330 -22.53 1.03 -0.46
CA THR A 330 -22.51 1.18 -1.93
C THR A 330 -23.90 0.98 -2.54
N PRO A 331 -24.66 -0.09 -2.19
CA PRO A 331 -25.97 -0.29 -2.78
C PRO A 331 -27.00 0.77 -2.36
N LYS A 332 -26.94 1.25 -1.11
CA LYS A 332 -27.82 2.33 -0.63
C LYS A 332 -27.56 3.65 -1.36
N ILE A 333 -26.29 4.00 -1.60
CA ILE A 333 -25.94 5.21 -2.36
C ILE A 333 -26.28 5.04 -3.84
N ALA A 334 -26.10 3.85 -4.40
CA ALA A 334 -26.55 3.55 -5.76
C ALA A 334 -28.06 3.74 -5.90
N ARG A 335 -28.87 3.36 -4.89
CA ARG A 335 -30.31 3.62 -4.86
C ARG A 335 -30.62 5.12 -4.87
N LEU A 336 -29.95 5.90 -4.03
CA LEU A 336 -30.09 7.37 -4.04
C LEU A 336 -29.70 7.99 -5.39
N LEU A 337 -28.66 7.44 -6.06
CA LEU A 337 -28.27 7.86 -7.40
C LEU A 337 -29.33 7.51 -8.46
N LEU A 338 -29.93 6.33 -8.38
CA LEU A 338 -31.04 5.93 -9.25
C LEU A 338 -32.25 6.84 -9.04
N GLU A 339 -32.61 7.14 -7.79
CA GLU A 339 -33.72 8.03 -7.45
C GLU A 339 -33.49 9.45 -7.97
N SER A 340 -32.31 10.04 -7.72
CA SER A 340 -32.00 11.40 -8.18
C SER A 340 -31.87 11.49 -9.71
N THR A 341 -31.34 10.44 -10.36
CA THR A 341 -31.30 10.38 -11.83
C THR A 341 -32.72 10.26 -12.40
N SER A 342 -33.55 9.41 -11.79
CA SER A 342 -34.92 9.19 -12.25
C SER A 342 -35.81 10.42 -12.08
N LEU A 343 -35.62 11.16 -10.99
CA LEU A 343 -36.29 12.44 -10.77
C LEU A 343 -35.88 13.47 -11.83
N LYS A 344 -34.60 13.56 -12.14
CA LYS A 344 -34.10 14.47 -13.18
C LYS A 344 -34.69 14.16 -14.54
N ASP A 345 -34.64 12.89 -14.93
CA ASP A 345 -35.14 12.39 -16.21
C ASP A 345 -36.66 12.60 -16.31
N LEU A 346 -37.39 12.40 -15.22
CA LEU A 346 -38.83 12.67 -15.15
C LEU A 346 -39.16 14.15 -15.37
N ILE A 347 -38.46 15.07 -14.70
CA ILE A 347 -38.69 16.52 -14.86
C ILE A 347 -38.31 16.98 -16.27
N GLN A 348 -37.22 16.44 -16.83
CA GLN A 348 -36.69 16.89 -18.10
C GLN A 348 -37.44 16.30 -19.31
N TYR A 349 -37.89 15.05 -19.24
CA TYR A 349 -38.43 14.31 -20.38
C TYR A 349 -39.84 13.76 -20.16
N GLY A 350 -40.36 13.85 -18.94
CA GLY A 350 -41.66 13.29 -18.56
C GLY A 350 -41.65 11.76 -18.49
N LEU A 351 -42.80 11.21 -18.11
CA LEU A 351 -42.99 9.77 -17.98
C LEU A 351 -42.98 9.09 -19.37
N PRO A 352 -42.17 8.04 -19.58
CA PRO A 352 -42.11 7.36 -20.88
C PRO A 352 -43.43 6.61 -21.15
N LYS A 353 -43.99 6.81 -22.35
CA LYS A 353 -45.25 6.14 -22.75
C LYS A 353 -45.00 4.68 -23.06
N GLN A 354 -45.62 3.79 -22.28
CA GLN A 354 -45.61 2.35 -22.49
C GLN A 354 -46.59 1.96 -23.61
N GLY A 355 -46.09 1.26 -24.62
CA GLY A 355 -46.86 0.65 -25.70
C GLY A 355 -47.14 -0.83 -25.42
N ARG A 356 -47.19 -1.66 -26.47
CA ARG A 356 -47.42 -3.11 -26.33
C ARG A 356 -46.29 -3.79 -25.54
N GLU A 357 -46.65 -4.83 -24.80
CA GLU A 357 -45.69 -5.77 -24.21
C GLU A 357 -44.92 -6.51 -25.33
N ILE A 358 -43.59 -6.49 -25.27
CA ILE A 358 -42.70 -7.17 -26.22
C ILE A 358 -42.13 -8.45 -25.61
N GLY A 359 -41.99 -8.48 -24.29
CA GLY A 359 -41.49 -9.65 -23.58
C GLY A 359 -41.59 -9.51 -22.08
N ARG A 360 -41.61 -10.66 -21.41
CA ARG A 360 -41.65 -10.78 -19.95
C ARG A 360 -40.50 -11.65 -19.48
N GLY A 361 -39.67 -11.08 -18.62
CA GLY A 361 -38.56 -11.76 -17.97
C GLY A 361 -38.87 -12.07 -16.52
N GLN A 362 -37.91 -12.72 -15.85
CA GLN A 362 -37.94 -12.94 -14.40
C GLN A 362 -37.94 -11.61 -13.62
N TYR A 363 -37.25 -10.61 -14.15
CA TYR A 363 -36.99 -9.33 -13.46
C TYR A 363 -37.94 -8.22 -13.85
N GLY A 364 -38.91 -8.45 -14.74
CA GLY A 364 -39.81 -7.40 -15.18
C GLY A 364 -40.40 -7.60 -16.57
N VAL A 365 -41.17 -6.61 -16.99
CA VAL A 365 -41.89 -6.59 -18.27
C VAL A 365 -41.26 -5.55 -19.19
N VAL A 366 -41.12 -5.88 -20.47
CA VAL A 366 -40.53 -5.00 -21.48
C VAL A 366 -41.61 -4.50 -22.42
N TYR A 367 -41.80 -3.19 -22.48
CA TYR A 367 -42.79 -2.50 -23.31
C TYR A 367 -42.14 -1.74 -24.47
N GLU A 368 -42.86 -1.61 -25.58
CA GLU A 368 -42.46 -0.76 -26.70
C GLU A 368 -42.59 0.71 -26.33
N CYS A 369 -41.61 1.53 -26.71
CA CYS A 369 -41.69 2.98 -26.54
C CYS A 369 -41.36 3.65 -27.87
N LYS A 370 -42.32 4.40 -28.43
CA LYS A 370 -42.15 5.05 -29.75
C LYS A 370 -41.07 6.12 -29.72
N ASN A 371 -41.08 6.95 -28.68
CA ASN A 371 -40.11 8.01 -28.47
C ASN A 371 -40.01 8.41 -27.00
N TRP A 372 -38.80 8.76 -26.54
CA TRP A 372 -38.55 9.36 -25.22
C TRP A 372 -37.18 10.05 -25.22
N ALA A 373 -37.06 11.22 -24.57
CA ALA A 373 -35.82 12.01 -24.52
C ALA A 373 -35.12 12.22 -25.88
N ASN A 374 -35.88 12.54 -26.94
CA ASN A 374 -35.42 12.67 -28.33
C ASN A 374 -34.92 11.37 -28.99
N HIS A 375 -34.93 10.25 -28.29
CA HIS A 375 -34.68 8.94 -28.88
C HIS A 375 -35.95 8.38 -29.51
N GLN A 376 -35.83 7.85 -30.72
CA GLN A 376 -36.90 7.12 -31.39
C GLN A 376 -36.69 5.61 -31.20
N SER A 377 -37.80 4.86 -31.19
CA SER A 377 -37.77 3.40 -31.17
C SER A 377 -36.95 2.87 -29.97
N CYS A 378 -37.50 3.07 -28.77
CA CYS A 378 -36.92 2.62 -27.50
C CYS A 378 -37.70 1.42 -26.94
N VAL A 379 -37.20 0.85 -25.85
CA VAL A 379 -37.94 -0.09 -25.00
C VAL A 379 -37.91 0.38 -23.55
N ILE A 380 -38.97 0.06 -22.81
CA ILE A 380 -39.08 0.32 -21.37
C ILE A 380 -39.06 -1.02 -20.66
N LYS A 381 -37.99 -1.31 -19.91
CA LYS A 381 -37.96 -2.44 -18.97
C LYS A 381 -38.53 -1.96 -17.64
N SER A 382 -39.76 -2.34 -17.35
CA SER A 382 -40.48 -2.06 -16.11
C SER A 382 -40.14 -3.14 -15.08
N VAL A 383 -39.45 -2.76 -14.01
CA VAL A 383 -39.03 -3.63 -12.92
C VAL A 383 -39.74 -3.20 -11.65
N VAL A 384 -40.37 -4.13 -10.95
CA VAL A 384 -40.95 -3.89 -9.62
C VAL A 384 -40.13 -4.68 -8.62
N PRO A 385 -39.21 -4.02 -7.88
CA PRO A 385 -38.40 -4.73 -6.89
C PRO A 385 -39.29 -5.12 -5.69
N PRO A 386 -39.33 -6.41 -5.29
CA PRO A 386 -40.22 -6.88 -4.23
C PRO A 386 -39.77 -6.52 -2.81
N ASP A 387 -38.48 -6.23 -2.61
CA ASP A 387 -37.90 -5.88 -1.31
C ASP A 387 -36.68 -4.96 -1.48
N ASP A 388 -36.13 -4.47 -0.35
CA ASP A 388 -34.99 -3.56 -0.34
C ASP A 388 -33.71 -4.16 -0.93
N ARG A 389 -33.54 -5.49 -0.86
CA ARG A 389 -32.37 -6.15 -1.45
C ARG A 389 -32.43 -6.09 -2.97
N HIS A 390 -33.59 -6.40 -3.55
CA HIS A 390 -33.77 -6.31 -5.00
C HIS A 390 -33.72 -4.87 -5.50
N TRP A 391 -34.16 -3.88 -4.70
CA TRP A 391 -33.97 -2.46 -4.98
C TRP A 391 -32.48 -2.11 -5.08
N ASN A 392 -31.69 -2.54 -4.10
CA ASN A 392 -30.25 -2.30 -4.05
C ASN A 392 -29.50 -2.99 -5.20
N ASP A 393 -29.86 -4.22 -5.54
CA ASP A 393 -29.28 -4.97 -6.67
C ASP A 393 -29.59 -4.28 -8.01
N LEU A 394 -30.85 -3.83 -8.21
CA LEU A 394 -31.26 -3.07 -9.40
C LEU A 394 -30.52 -1.73 -9.50
N ALA A 395 -30.34 -1.03 -8.39
CA ALA A 395 -29.67 0.26 -8.36
C ALA A 395 -28.17 0.14 -8.71
N LEU A 396 -27.51 -0.94 -8.28
CA LEU A 396 -26.15 -1.26 -8.69
C LEU A 396 -26.08 -1.62 -10.19
N GLU A 397 -27.02 -2.43 -10.69
CA GLU A 397 -27.12 -2.74 -12.13
C GLU A 397 -27.26 -1.46 -12.94
N PHE A 398 -28.17 -0.56 -12.54
CA PHE A 398 -28.35 0.76 -13.13
C PHE A 398 -27.06 1.58 -13.13
N HIS A 399 -26.37 1.66 -11.98
CA HIS A 399 -25.14 2.42 -11.85
C HIS A 399 -24.06 1.95 -12.84
N TYR A 400 -23.79 0.64 -12.89
CA TYR A 400 -22.78 0.10 -13.80
C TYR A 400 -23.20 0.22 -15.26
N LEU A 401 -24.47 -0.04 -15.59
CA LEU A 401 -24.98 0.10 -16.96
C LEU A 401 -24.87 1.54 -17.48
N ARG A 402 -25.18 2.53 -16.64
CA ARG A 402 -25.10 3.95 -17.00
C ARG A 402 -23.67 4.41 -17.29
N ARG A 403 -22.67 3.76 -16.68
CA ARG A 403 -21.26 4.13 -16.79
C ARG A 403 -20.52 3.48 -17.93
N ILE A 404 -21.07 2.41 -18.50
CA ILE A 404 -20.47 1.77 -19.65
C ILE A 404 -20.53 2.76 -20.82
N PRO A 405 -19.38 3.19 -21.38
CA PRO A 405 -19.38 4.02 -22.57
C PRO A 405 -19.99 3.27 -23.76
N GLU A 406 -20.46 4.02 -24.75
CA GLU A 406 -21.17 3.45 -25.88
C GLU A 406 -20.29 2.43 -26.63
N HIS A 407 -20.85 1.24 -26.86
CA HIS A 407 -20.16 0.15 -27.55
C HIS A 407 -21.15 -0.66 -28.40
N PRO A 408 -20.84 -1.00 -29.67
CA PRO A 408 -21.78 -1.68 -30.58
C PRO A 408 -22.33 -3.03 -30.10
N ARG A 409 -21.68 -3.64 -29.11
CA ARG A 409 -22.01 -4.97 -28.56
C ARG A 409 -22.69 -4.93 -27.20
N ILE A 410 -23.01 -3.75 -26.69
CA ILE A 410 -23.63 -3.56 -25.37
C ILE A 410 -24.84 -2.66 -25.55
N VAL A 411 -25.98 -3.11 -24.99
CA VAL A 411 -27.23 -2.37 -25.06
C VAL A 411 -27.10 -1.08 -24.27
N LYS A 412 -27.37 0.06 -24.91
CA LYS A 412 -27.30 1.37 -24.27
C LYS A 412 -28.52 1.63 -23.39
N LEU A 413 -28.26 1.97 -22.13
CA LEU A 413 -29.24 2.58 -21.24
C LEU A 413 -29.37 4.06 -21.59
N LEU A 414 -30.59 4.51 -21.89
CA LEU A 414 -30.90 5.87 -22.31
C LEU A 414 -31.36 6.76 -21.14
N GLY A 415 -31.97 6.16 -20.13
CA GLY A 415 -32.41 6.88 -18.92
C GLY A 415 -33.21 5.98 -17.99
N SER A 416 -33.68 6.56 -16.88
CA SER A 416 -34.53 5.87 -15.91
C SER A 416 -35.64 6.78 -15.40
N VAL A 417 -36.79 6.22 -15.06
CA VAL A 417 -37.88 6.95 -14.37
C VAL A 417 -38.46 6.02 -13.31
N ILE A 418 -38.72 6.52 -12.11
CA ILE A 418 -39.48 5.80 -11.08
C ILE A 418 -40.90 6.32 -11.14
N ASP A 419 -41.87 5.44 -11.38
CA ASP A 419 -43.28 5.83 -11.40
C ASP A 419 -43.85 5.70 -9.99
N TYR A 420 -44.12 6.83 -9.35
CA TYR A 420 -44.75 6.90 -8.03
C TYR A 420 -46.28 7.04 -8.11
N ASN A 421 -46.86 7.09 -9.32
CA ASN A 421 -48.30 7.26 -9.49
C ASN A 421 -49.07 5.94 -9.39
N ASP A 422 -48.37 4.81 -9.49
CA ASP A 422 -48.96 3.48 -9.28
C ASP A 422 -49.06 3.21 -7.76
N SER A 423 -50.29 3.14 -7.26
CA SER A 423 -50.60 3.09 -5.82
C SER A 423 -50.26 1.76 -5.16
N ASP A 424 -50.10 0.69 -5.94
CA ASP A 424 -49.90 -0.67 -5.43
C ASP A 424 -48.44 -1.11 -5.59
N GLN A 425 -47.73 -0.59 -6.59
CA GLN A 425 -46.34 -0.95 -6.90
C GLN A 425 -45.57 0.28 -7.36
N THR A 426 -44.29 0.41 -6.98
CA THR A 426 -43.42 1.50 -7.46
C THR A 426 -42.46 0.95 -8.52
N PRO A 427 -42.84 0.91 -9.82
CA PRO A 427 -41.98 0.38 -10.86
C PRO A 427 -40.83 1.34 -11.19
N VAL A 428 -39.66 0.74 -11.39
CA VAL A 428 -38.50 1.40 -12.02
C VAL A 428 -38.56 1.12 -13.53
N LEU A 429 -38.67 2.19 -14.30
CA LEU A 429 -38.72 2.17 -15.76
C LEU A 429 -37.33 2.46 -16.31
N LEU A 430 -36.65 1.43 -16.79
CA LEU A 430 -35.36 1.59 -17.49
C LEU A 430 -35.61 1.76 -18.99
N VAL A 431 -35.24 2.92 -19.53
CA VAL A 431 -35.39 3.21 -20.96
C VAL A 431 -34.10 2.81 -21.68
N MET A 432 -34.21 1.91 -22.66
CA MET A 432 -33.08 1.37 -23.40
C MET A 432 -33.32 1.45 -24.91
N GLU A 433 -32.26 1.34 -25.69
CA GLU A 433 -32.40 1.20 -27.14
C GLU A 433 -33.19 -0.06 -27.53
N ARG A 434 -33.99 0.02 -28.59
CA ARG A 434 -34.78 -1.12 -29.06
C ARG A 434 -33.96 -2.03 -29.96
N LEU A 435 -33.78 -3.27 -29.50
CA LEU A 435 -33.30 -4.38 -30.32
C LEU A 435 -34.45 -5.30 -30.73
N ARG A 436 -34.23 -6.14 -31.76
CA ARG A 436 -35.35 -6.84 -32.43
C ARG A 436 -35.82 -8.08 -31.69
N ARG A 437 -34.89 -9.00 -31.44
CA ARG A 437 -35.19 -10.35 -30.92
C ARG A 437 -34.02 -10.83 -30.08
N ASP A 438 -34.31 -11.60 -29.05
CA ASP A 438 -33.30 -12.36 -28.33
C ASP A 438 -32.78 -13.55 -29.17
N LEU A 439 -31.60 -14.04 -28.79
CA LEU A 439 -30.95 -15.16 -29.47
C LEU A 439 -31.71 -16.47 -29.28
N TYR A 440 -32.48 -16.62 -28.19
CA TYR A 440 -33.29 -17.82 -27.94
C TYR A 440 -34.37 -18.00 -29.02
N VAL A 441 -35.13 -16.96 -29.33
CA VAL A 441 -36.13 -16.95 -30.41
C VAL A 441 -35.45 -17.07 -31.77
N ALA A 442 -34.30 -16.43 -31.96
CA ALA A 442 -33.58 -16.49 -33.23
C ALA A 442 -33.12 -17.92 -33.55
N LEU A 443 -32.58 -18.65 -32.57
CA LEU A 443 -32.12 -20.04 -32.76
C LEU A 443 -33.26 -21.00 -33.10
N LYS A 444 -34.48 -20.78 -32.58
CA LYS A 444 -35.66 -21.58 -32.97
C LYS A 444 -35.97 -21.48 -34.47
N ASN A 445 -35.61 -20.36 -35.10
CA ASN A 445 -35.79 -20.13 -36.54
C ASN A 445 -34.63 -20.64 -37.40
N ARG A 446 -33.78 -21.56 -36.88
CA ARG A 446 -32.66 -22.20 -37.59
C ARG A 446 -31.67 -21.20 -38.22
N LEU A 447 -30.90 -20.51 -37.37
CA LEU A 447 -29.80 -19.64 -37.83
C LEU A 447 -28.70 -20.45 -38.54
N GLU A 448 -28.25 -19.95 -39.69
CA GLU A 448 -27.08 -20.48 -40.40
C GLU A 448 -25.82 -20.45 -39.53
N PHE A 449 -24.91 -21.39 -39.77
CA PHE A 449 -23.66 -21.50 -39.02
C PHE A 449 -22.81 -20.22 -39.08
N SER A 450 -22.72 -19.59 -40.25
CA SER A 450 -22.03 -18.32 -40.46
C SER A 450 -22.54 -17.21 -39.53
N VAL A 451 -23.87 -17.09 -39.41
CA VAL A 451 -24.54 -16.11 -38.53
C VAL A 451 -24.29 -16.45 -37.06
N ARG A 452 -24.32 -17.73 -36.69
CA ARG A 452 -24.02 -18.19 -35.32
C ARG A 452 -22.59 -17.83 -34.92
N MET A 453 -21.62 -18.01 -35.81
CA MET A 453 -20.23 -17.64 -35.57
C MET A 453 -20.07 -16.13 -35.39
N ARG A 454 -20.76 -15.33 -36.20
CA ARG A 454 -20.76 -13.86 -36.03
C ARG A 454 -21.33 -13.44 -34.68
N VAL A 455 -22.44 -14.03 -34.25
CA VAL A 455 -23.02 -13.76 -32.91
C VAL A 455 -22.03 -14.13 -31.80
N ALA A 456 -21.33 -15.26 -31.92
CA ALA A 456 -20.33 -15.65 -30.93
C ALA A 456 -19.18 -14.63 -30.85
N LEU A 457 -18.68 -14.14 -32.00
CA LEU A 457 -17.67 -13.09 -32.05
C LEU A 457 -18.17 -11.78 -31.41
N ASP A 458 -19.39 -11.36 -31.74
CA ASP A 458 -20.02 -10.15 -31.20
C ASP A 458 -20.14 -10.22 -29.66
N VAL A 459 -20.51 -11.39 -29.12
CA VAL A 459 -20.60 -11.62 -27.66
C VAL A 459 -19.22 -11.56 -27.01
N VAL A 460 -18.22 -12.22 -27.58
CA VAL A 460 -16.85 -12.20 -27.03
C VAL A 460 -16.25 -10.81 -27.09
N GLU A 461 -16.51 -10.04 -28.14
CA GLU A 461 -16.09 -8.64 -28.27
C GLU A 461 -16.73 -7.77 -27.17
N GLY A 462 -18.03 -7.91 -26.92
CA GLY A 462 -18.71 -7.22 -25.82
C GLY A 462 -18.17 -7.60 -24.43
N LEU A 463 -17.90 -8.89 -24.21
CA LEU A 463 -17.31 -9.36 -22.95
C LEU A 463 -15.89 -8.83 -22.74
N ARG A 464 -15.06 -8.84 -23.79
CA ARG A 464 -13.70 -8.27 -23.74
C ARG A 464 -13.75 -6.79 -23.36
N TYR A 465 -14.69 -6.04 -23.94
CA TYR A 465 -14.87 -4.63 -23.61
C TYR A 465 -15.27 -4.43 -22.14
N LEU A 466 -16.26 -5.18 -21.63
CA LEU A 466 -16.64 -5.12 -20.21
C LEU A 466 -15.48 -5.47 -19.28
N HIS A 467 -14.71 -6.51 -19.59
CA HIS A 467 -13.55 -6.91 -18.80
C HIS A 467 -12.47 -5.83 -18.80
N GLY A 468 -12.29 -5.09 -19.90
CA GLY A 468 -11.39 -3.93 -19.97
C GLY A 468 -11.80 -2.78 -19.04
N LEU A 469 -13.08 -2.72 -18.64
CA LEU A 469 -13.62 -1.77 -17.65
C LEU A 469 -13.65 -2.38 -16.22
N GLY A 470 -13.11 -3.58 -16.01
CA GLY A 470 -13.16 -4.28 -14.72
C GLY A 470 -14.52 -4.87 -14.36
N LEU A 471 -15.47 -4.93 -15.31
CA LEU A 471 -16.82 -5.45 -15.11
C LEU A 471 -16.95 -6.89 -15.59
N VAL A 472 -17.63 -7.73 -14.81
CA VAL A 472 -17.94 -9.12 -15.17
C VAL A 472 -19.44 -9.28 -15.28
N HIS A 473 -19.95 -9.73 -16.44
CA HIS A 473 -21.40 -9.81 -16.69
C HIS A 473 -22.11 -10.84 -15.81
N ARG A 474 -21.51 -12.01 -15.54
CA ARG A 474 -22.02 -13.10 -14.67
C ARG A 474 -23.34 -13.80 -15.06
N ASP A 475 -24.07 -13.32 -16.07
CA ASP A 475 -25.37 -13.89 -16.50
C ASP A 475 -25.52 -13.90 -18.04
N ILE A 476 -24.49 -14.39 -18.73
CA ILE A 476 -24.56 -14.57 -20.19
C ILE A 476 -25.43 -15.79 -20.51
N LYS A 477 -26.57 -15.53 -21.16
CA LYS A 477 -27.54 -16.54 -21.61
C LYS A 477 -28.24 -16.09 -22.89
N LEU A 478 -28.88 -17.03 -23.58
CA LEU A 478 -29.56 -16.79 -24.86
C LEU A 478 -30.61 -15.67 -24.83
N LYS A 479 -31.25 -15.45 -23.67
CA LYS A 479 -32.26 -14.39 -23.48
C LYS A 479 -31.65 -12.99 -23.28
N ASN A 480 -30.37 -12.91 -22.91
CA ASN A 480 -29.66 -11.64 -22.67
C ASN A 480 -28.80 -11.21 -23.87
N VAL A 481 -28.72 -12.04 -24.91
CA VAL A 481 -28.06 -11.68 -26.17
C VAL A 481 -29.14 -11.25 -27.17
N LEU A 482 -29.12 -9.98 -27.55
CA LEU A 482 -30.11 -9.37 -28.44
C LEU A 482 -29.50 -9.12 -29.83
N LYS A 483 -30.31 -9.30 -30.87
CA LYS A 483 -29.88 -9.20 -32.27
C LYS A 483 -30.35 -7.89 -32.91
N ILE A 484 -29.40 -7.14 -33.50
CA ILE A 484 -29.66 -6.09 -34.51
C ILE A 484 -29.90 -6.78 -35.85
N LYS A 485 -30.83 -6.27 -36.67
CA LYS A 485 -31.22 -6.84 -37.97
C LYS A 485 -29.98 -7.25 -38.81
N TYR A 486 -29.98 -8.46 -39.37
CA TYR A 486 -29.32 -8.73 -40.65
C TYR A 486 -30.43 -8.93 -41.67
#